data_AF-A0A0F9QS20-F1
#
_entry.id   AF-A0A0F9QS20-F1
#
_cell.length_a   1.000
_cell.length_b   1.000
_cell.length_c   1.000
_cell.angle_alpha   90.00
_cell.angle_beta   90.00
_cell.angle_gamma   90.00
#
_symmetry.space_group_name_H-M   'P 1'
#
loop_
_entity.id
_entity.type
_entity.pdbx_description
1 polymer ?
#
loop_
_entity_poly.entity_id
_entity_poly.type
_entity_poly.pdbx_seq_one_letter_code
_entity_poly.pdbx_strand_id
1 'polypeptide(L)'
;MSVACRIVTAIRRADGPCNECGEDILQGTVYSTVVVRLGKTKGGKQIWRSVKVHLNRCLASWVIVDYTRFSIRKKDKGGRPEGTGIQLSDPDKKERRYLTRTRARLMRLLLETDDVDRIKMLVGRITATSERITALGGSLNPNLMRRSQEAQNIISAKLKVGGTVAW
;
A
#
# COMPACT_ATOMS: atom_id res chain seq x y z
N MET A 1 -11.91 0.35 -22.13
CA MET A 1 -12.43 1.42 -21.25
C MET A 1 -11.83 2.74 -21.67
N SER A 2 -12.66 3.65 -22.18
CA SER A 2 -12.29 5.05 -22.36
C SER A 2 -12.36 5.75 -21.00
N VAL A 3 -11.30 6.44 -20.61
CA VAL A 3 -11.34 7.34 -19.45
C VAL A 3 -11.93 8.65 -19.95
N ALA A 4 -13.15 8.96 -19.53
CA ALA A 4 -13.74 10.27 -19.78
C ALA A 4 -13.12 11.25 -18.78
N CYS A 5 -12.40 12.24 -19.31
CA CYS A 5 -11.84 13.35 -18.56
C CYS A 5 -12.58 14.62 -18.97
N ARG A 6 -13.06 15.39 -18.00
CA ARG A 6 -13.64 16.72 -18.23
C ARG A 6 -12.70 17.76 -17.63
N ILE A 7 -12.25 18.70 -18.45
CA ILE A 7 -11.44 19.85 -18.00
C ILE A 7 -12.37 21.06 -17.96
N VAL A 8 -12.40 21.75 -16.83
CA VAL A 8 -13.16 22.98 -16.64
C VAL A 8 -12.19 24.07 -16.21
N THR A 9 -12.16 25.17 -16.94
CA THR A 9 -11.39 26.36 -16.56
C THR A 9 -12.27 27.32 -15.78
N ALA A 10 -11.70 27.94 -14.75
CA ALA A 10 -12.39 28.93 -13.93
C ALA A 10 -11.38 29.95 -13.39
N ILE A 11 -11.89 31.10 -12.97
CA ILE A 11 -11.11 32.08 -12.21
C ILE A 11 -11.19 31.71 -10.72
N ARG A 12 -10.04 31.68 -10.06
CA ARG A 12 -9.95 31.36 -8.64
C ARG A 12 -10.52 32.51 -7.79
N ARG A 13 -11.48 32.21 -6.91
CA ARG A 13 -12.10 33.22 -6.02
C ARG A 13 -11.32 33.46 -4.71
N ALA A 14 -10.52 32.48 -4.30
CA ALA A 14 -9.65 32.55 -3.12
C ALA A 14 -8.44 31.65 -3.35
N ASP A 15 -7.32 32.01 -2.72
CA ASP A 15 -6.07 31.27 -2.84
C ASP A 15 -6.24 29.79 -2.48
N GLY A 16 -5.32 28.98 -2.97
CA GLY A 16 -5.10 27.66 -2.40
C GLY A 16 -4.46 26.69 -3.38
N PRO A 17 -4.26 25.45 -2.95
CA PRO A 17 -3.15 24.67 -3.49
C PRO A 17 -3.41 24.17 -4.91
N CYS A 18 -2.34 24.15 -5.70
CA CYS A 18 -2.22 23.34 -6.89
C CYS A 18 -1.87 21.91 -6.50
N ASN A 19 -2.57 20.94 -7.07
CA ASN A 19 -2.34 19.53 -6.78
C ASN A 19 -1.09 18.94 -7.45
N GLU A 20 -0.44 19.66 -8.37
CA GLU A 20 0.76 19.18 -9.08
C GLU A 20 2.04 19.73 -8.45
N CYS A 21 2.21 21.06 -8.38
CA CYS A 21 3.41 21.67 -7.83
C CYS A 21 3.36 21.95 -6.32
N GLY A 22 2.18 21.89 -5.70
CA GLY A 22 1.98 22.22 -4.27
C GLY A 22 1.92 23.72 -3.96
N GLU A 23 2.30 24.59 -4.91
CA GLU A 23 2.17 26.05 -4.78
C GLU A 23 0.71 26.48 -4.86
N ASP A 24 0.39 27.62 -4.23
CA ASP A 24 -0.97 28.17 -4.29
C ASP A 24 -1.30 28.75 -5.67
N ILE A 25 -2.56 28.53 -6.06
CA ILE A 25 -3.20 29.18 -7.19
C ILE A 25 -3.82 30.46 -6.64
N LEU A 26 -3.20 31.59 -6.98
CA LEU A 26 -3.58 32.91 -6.48
C LEU A 26 -5.00 33.30 -6.92
N GLN A 27 -5.68 34.09 -6.09
CA GLN A 27 -6.96 34.70 -6.40
C GLN A 27 -6.87 35.54 -7.68
N GLY A 28 -7.92 35.48 -8.50
CA GLY A 28 -7.98 36.18 -9.79
C GLY A 28 -7.23 35.47 -10.93
N THR A 29 -6.44 34.43 -10.64
CA THR A 29 -5.78 33.66 -11.70
C THR A 29 -6.70 32.60 -12.30
N VAL A 30 -6.51 32.31 -13.59
CA VAL A 30 -7.22 31.23 -14.29
C VAL A 30 -6.57 29.90 -13.95
N TYR A 31 -7.39 28.93 -13.56
CA TYR A 31 -6.96 27.57 -13.24
C TYR A 31 -7.83 26.54 -13.93
N SER A 32 -7.31 25.31 -13.99
CA SER A 32 -8.02 24.16 -14.54
C SER A 32 -8.40 23.19 -13.44
N THR A 33 -9.67 22.82 -13.42
CA THR A 33 -10.16 21.65 -12.68
C THR A 33 -10.28 20.49 -13.64
N VAL A 34 -9.49 19.46 -13.40
CA VAL A 34 -9.57 18.20 -14.12
C VAL A 34 -10.43 17.22 -13.34
N VAL A 35 -11.50 16.73 -13.96
CA VAL A 35 -12.43 15.76 -13.38
C VAL A 35 -12.26 14.43 -14.10
N VAL A 36 -11.74 13.44 -13.39
CA VAL A 36 -11.46 12.10 -13.90
C VAL A 36 -12.49 11.10 -13.40
N ARG A 37 -13.03 10.31 -14.33
CA ARG A 37 -13.94 9.20 -14.03
C ARG A 37 -13.13 7.93 -13.72
N LEU A 38 -13.14 7.46 -12.47
CA LEU A 38 -12.31 6.31 -12.03
C LEU A 38 -12.99 4.94 -12.13
N GLY A 39 -14.31 4.90 -12.31
CA GLY A 39 -15.09 3.65 -12.39
C GLY A 39 -16.24 3.60 -11.37
N LYS A 40 -16.87 2.44 -11.20
CA LYS A 40 -17.96 2.24 -10.24
C LYS A 40 -17.46 1.50 -9.00
N THR A 41 -18.00 1.84 -7.84
CA THR A 41 -17.87 1.03 -6.61
C THR A 41 -18.60 -0.31 -6.79
N LYS A 42 -18.38 -1.27 -5.86
CA LYS A 42 -19.15 -2.54 -5.82
C LYS A 42 -20.67 -2.31 -5.74
N GLY A 43 -21.10 -1.22 -5.12
CA GLY A 43 -22.52 -0.80 -5.05
C GLY A 43 -22.98 0.07 -6.23
N GLY A 44 -22.23 0.11 -7.34
CA GLY A 44 -22.64 0.82 -8.56
C GLY A 44 -22.45 2.34 -8.57
N LYS A 45 -22.16 2.98 -7.41
CA LYS A 45 -21.91 4.42 -7.34
C LYS A 45 -20.66 4.81 -8.13
N GLN A 46 -20.77 5.83 -8.97
CA GLN A 46 -19.70 6.34 -9.80
C GLN A 46 -18.66 7.09 -8.96
N ILE A 47 -17.39 6.72 -9.10
CA ILE A 47 -16.27 7.38 -8.43
C ILE A 47 -15.67 8.41 -9.37
N TRP A 48 -15.48 9.61 -8.84
CA TRP A 48 -14.87 10.76 -9.51
C TRP A 48 -13.69 11.24 -8.70
N ARG A 49 -12.68 11.76 -9.38
CA ARG A 49 -11.56 12.48 -8.77
C ARG A 49 -11.46 13.85 -9.43
N SER A 50 -11.43 14.90 -8.62
CA SER A 50 -11.15 16.25 -9.07
C SER A 50 -9.72 16.65 -8.70
N VAL A 51 -9.04 17.35 -9.60
CA VAL A 51 -7.68 17.85 -9.43
C VAL A 51 -7.65 19.29 -9.91
N LYS A 52 -7.14 20.21 -9.09
CA LYS A 52 -6.98 21.63 -9.44
C LYS A 52 -5.53 21.91 -9.75
N VAL A 53 -5.26 22.50 -10.92
CA VAL A 53 -3.90 22.80 -11.39
C VAL A 53 -3.83 24.19 -12.02
N HIS A 54 -2.67 24.83 -11.96
CA HIS A 54 -2.41 26.03 -12.76
C HIS A 54 -2.59 25.71 -14.24
N LEU A 55 -3.32 26.57 -14.96
CA LEU A 55 -3.59 26.38 -16.39
C LEU A 55 -2.30 26.46 -17.23
N ASN A 56 -1.42 27.41 -16.91
CA ASN A 56 -0.25 27.75 -17.72
C ASN A 56 0.93 26.74 -17.63
N ARG A 57 1.18 26.17 -16.45
CA ARG A 57 2.39 25.35 -16.20
C ARG A 57 2.07 23.92 -15.80
N CYS A 58 1.04 23.72 -14.99
CA CYS A 58 0.82 22.44 -14.31
C CYS A 58 -0.11 21.51 -15.10
N LEU A 59 -1.03 22.05 -15.91
CA LEU A 59 -1.98 21.22 -16.67
C LEU A 59 -1.28 20.25 -17.64
N ALA A 60 -0.32 20.72 -18.43
CA ALA A 60 0.38 19.87 -19.40
C ALA A 60 1.17 18.75 -18.71
N SER A 61 1.90 19.10 -17.65
CA SER A 61 2.64 18.12 -16.83
C SER A 61 1.70 17.08 -16.23
N TRP A 62 0.58 17.52 -15.66
CA TRP A 62 -0.42 16.62 -15.09
C TRP A 62 -0.98 15.65 -16.15
N VAL A 63 -1.32 16.13 -17.35
CA VAL A 63 -1.84 15.28 -18.43
C VAL A 63 -0.83 14.20 -18.84
N ILE A 64 0.44 14.57 -18.98
CA ILE A 64 1.50 13.61 -19.33
C ILE A 64 1.66 12.57 -18.22
N VAL A 65 1.73 13.00 -16.95
CA VAL A 65 1.90 12.10 -15.81
C VAL A 65 0.70 11.17 -15.66
N ASP A 66 -0.53 11.66 -15.79
CA ASP A 66 -1.75 10.84 -15.68
C ASP A 66 -1.85 9.86 -16.85
N TYR A 67 -1.55 10.29 -18.08
CA TYR A 67 -1.50 9.43 -19.26
C TYR A 67 -0.46 8.32 -19.10
N THR A 68 0.76 8.65 -18.67
CA THR A 68 1.84 7.67 -18.44
C THR A 68 1.46 6.69 -17.34
N ARG A 69 0.87 7.17 -16.23
CA ARG A 69 0.35 6.28 -15.17
C ARG A 69 -0.73 5.35 -15.70
N PHE A 70 -1.64 5.85 -16.53
CA PHE A 70 -2.71 5.05 -17.11
C PHE A 70 -2.18 4.02 -18.12
N SER A 71 -1.26 4.41 -19.00
CA SER A 71 -0.69 3.54 -20.03
C SER A 71 0.13 2.40 -19.43
N ILE A 72 0.93 2.69 -18.40
CA ILE A 72 1.66 1.68 -17.60
C ILE A 72 0.66 0.75 -16.90
N ARG A 73 -0.30 1.30 -16.14
CA ARG A 73 -1.34 0.48 -15.47
C ARG A 73 -2.12 -0.41 -16.43
N LYS A 74 -2.39 0.07 -17.65
CA LYS A 74 -3.13 -0.66 -18.68
C LYS A 74 -2.29 -1.78 -19.30
N LYS A 75 -0.98 -1.58 -19.49
CA LYS A 75 -0.05 -2.66 -19.89
C LYS A 75 0.06 -3.73 -18.80
N ASP A 76 0.07 -3.32 -17.54
CA ASP A 76 0.44 -4.21 -16.42
C ASP A 76 -0.72 -4.96 -15.73
N LYS A 77 -1.97 -4.76 -16.15
CA LYS A 77 -3.18 -5.46 -15.63
C LYS A 77 -3.07 -5.91 -14.15
N GLY A 78 -2.75 -4.97 -13.25
CA GLY A 78 -2.80 -5.16 -11.80
C GLY A 78 -1.46 -5.36 -11.06
N GLY A 79 -0.32 -5.26 -11.74
CA GLY A 79 1.01 -5.27 -11.09
C GLY A 79 1.36 -3.98 -10.33
N ARG A 80 2.29 -4.08 -9.37
CA ARG A 80 2.98 -2.93 -8.77
C ARG A 80 3.89 -2.32 -9.87
N PRO A 81 4.02 -0.99 -10.00
CA PRO A 81 4.89 -0.39 -11.02
C PRO A 81 6.31 -0.98 -11.02
N GLU A 82 6.93 -1.11 -12.19
CA GLU A 82 8.32 -1.56 -12.30
C GLU A 82 9.25 -0.73 -11.42
N GLY A 83 10.24 -1.38 -10.79
CA GLY A 83 11.12 -0.75 -9.80
C GLY A 83 10.53 -0.58 -8.40
N THR A 84 9.23 -0.86 -8.20
CA THR A 84 8.61 -0.78 -6.86
C THR A 84 8.41 -2.16 -6.22
N GLY A 85 8.77 -2.31 -4.94
CA GLY A 85 8.65 -3.56 -4.19
C GLY A 85 9.99 -4.12 -3.73
N ILE A 86 9.95 -5.32 -3.14
CA ILE A 86 11.16 -6.05 -2.74
C ILE A 86 11.74 -6.67 -4.02
N GLN A 87 12.86 -6.10 -4.48
CA GLN A 87 13.54 -6.44 -5.74
C GLN A 87 14.33 -7.74 -5.62
N LEU A 88 13.62 -8.82 -5.33
CA LEU A 88 14.21 -10.15 -5.21
C LEU A 88 14.23 -10.90 -6.54
N SER A 89 15.20 -11.81 -6.68
CA SER A 89 15.18 -12.80 -7.75
C SER A 89 13.94 -13.71 -7.60
N ASP A 90 13.48 -14.33 -8.70
CA ASP A 90 12.35 -15.25 -8.64
C ASP A 90 12.52 -16.45 -7.69
N PRO A 91 13.70 -17.09 -7.54
CA PRO A 91 13.89 -18.12 -6.51
C PRO A 91 13.75 -17.54 -5.09
N ASP A 92 14.32 -16.37 -4.82
CA ASP A 92 14.23 -15.74 -3.49
C ASP A 92 12.80 -15.29 -3.16
N LYS A 93 12.04 -14.83 -4.16
CA LYS A 93 10.60 -14.55 -4.00
C LYS A 93 9.83 -15.80 -3.59
N LYS A 94 10.15 -16.96 -4.17
CA LYS A 94 9.50 -18.24 -3.86
C LYS A 94 9.86 -18.69 -2.44
N GLU A 95 11.14 -18.60 -2.07
CA GLU A 95 11.60 -18.93 -0.71
C GLU A 95 10.96 -18.01 0.34
N ARG A 96 11.00 -16.69 0.10
CA ARG A 96 10.39 -15.71 1.01
C ARG A 96 8.88 -15.94 1.17
N ARG A 97 8.17 -16.30 0.09
CA ARG A 97 6.75 -16.66 0.15
C ARG A 97 6.53 -17.91 0.99
N TYR A 98 7.37 -18.93 0.84
CA TYR A 98 7.30 -20.15 1.64
C TYR A 98 7.50 -19.84 3.12
N LEU A 99 8.57 -19.12 3.49
CA LEU A 99 8.86 -18.75 4.87
C LEU A 99 7.75 -17.90 5.49
N THR A 100 7.18 -16.96 4.73
CA THR A 100 6.05 -16.12 5.19
C THR A 100 4.83 -16.98 5.53
N ARG A 101 4.52 -17.99 4.71
CA ARG A 101 3.42 -18.95 4.96
C ARG A 101 3.72 -19.84 6.17
N THR A 102 4.95 -20.30 6.31
CA THR A 102 5.41 -21.09 7.46
C THR A 102 5.25 -20.30 8.75
N ARG A 103 5.73 -19.05 8.79
CA ARG A 103 5.54 -18.14 9.94
C ARG A 103 4.06 -17.96 10.27
N ALA A 104 3.20 -17.76 9.26
CA ALA A 104 1.76 -17.61 9.49
C ALA A 104 1.10 -18.88 10.05
N ARG A 105 1.58 -20.08 9.68
CA ARG A 105 1.13 -21.36 10.25
C ARG A 105 1.57 -21.51 11.71
N LEU A 106 2.84 -21.22 12.02
CA LEU A 106 3.36 -21.27 13.39
C LEU A 106 2.58 -20.33 14.33
N MET A 107 2.24 -19.14 13.84
CA MET A 107 1.43 -18.18 14.59
C MET A 107 -0.03 -18.59 14.81
N ARG A 108 -0.57 -19.52 14.01
CA ARG A 108 -1.91 -20.10 14.26
C ARG A 108 -1.80 -21.18 15.34
N LEU A 109 -0.79 -22.04 15.23
CA LEU A 109 -0.50 -23.03 16.28
C LEU A 109 -0.23 -22.38 17.63
N LEU A 110 0.46 -21.23 17.65
CA LEU A 110 0.72 -20.47 18.87
C LEU A 110 -0.58 -19.96 19.51
N LEU A 111 -1.55 -19.52 18.70
CA LEU A 111 -2.86 -19.10 19.21
C LEU A 111 -3.62 -20.26 19.85
N GLU A 112 -3.59 -21.43 19.20
CA GLU A 112 -4.33 -22.65 19.59
C GLU A 112 -3.67 -23.43 20.75
N THR A 113 -2.44 -23.09 21.15
CA THR A 113 -1.68 -23.84 22.17
C THR A 113 -1.59 -23.07 23.47
N ASP A 114 -1.98 -23.69 24.60
CA ASP A 114 -1.81 -23.13 25.95
C ASP A 114 -0.70 -23.80 26.77
N ASP A 115 -0.11 -24.87 26.25
CA ASP A 115 1.07 -25.52 26.80
C ASP A 115 2.32 -24.61 26.70
N VAL A 116 2.89 -24.27 27.85
CA VAL A 116 4.01 -23.33 28.00
C VAL A 116 5.29 -23.82 27.30
N ASP A 117 5.60 -25.12 27.36
CA ASP A 117 6.83 -25.65 26.76
C ASP A 117 6.70 -25.69 25.23
N ARG A 118 5.52 -26.04 24.76
CA ARG A 118 5.18 -25.96 23.34
C ARG A 118 5.14 -24.51 22.83
N ILE A 119 4.67 -23.56 23.63
CA ILE A 119 4.75 -22.12 23.34
C ILE A 119 6.21 -21.72 23.14
N LYS A 120 7.11 -22.01 24.09
CA LYS A 120 8.55 -21.68 23.98
C LYS A 120 9.18 -22.23 22.69
N MET A 121 8.90 -23.48 22.36
CA MET A 121 9.39 -24.12 21.13
C MET A 121 8.84 -23.43 19.86
N LEU A 122 7.55 -23.09 19.84
CA LEU A 122 6.93 -22.37 18.73
C LEU A 122 7.50 -20.96 18.57
N VAL A 123 7.75 -20.26 19.68
CA VAL A 123 8.41 -18.95 19.68
C VAL A 123 9.80 -19.04 19.05
N GLY A 124 10.64 -19.99 19.47
CA GLY A 124 11.97 -20.17 18.86
C GLY A 124 11.93 -20.40 17.35
N ARG A 125 10.99 -21.24 16.87
CA ARG A 125 10.79 -21.46 15.42
C ARG A 125 10.31 -20.23 14.68
N ILE A 126 9.44 -19.43 15.31
CA ILE A 126 8.94 -18.17 14.76
C ILE A 126 10.09 -17.17 14.59
N THR A 127 10.94 -17.04 15.61
CA THR A 127 12.09 -16.12 15.61
C THR A 127 13.07 -16.49 14.50
N ALA A 128 13.52 -17.75 14.45
CA ALA A 128 14.41 -18.23 13.39
C ALA A 128 13.81 -18.05 11.97
N THR A 129 12.50 -18.28 11.81
CA THR A 129 11.82 -18.05 10.52
C THR A 129 11.79 -16.56 10.16
N SER A 130 11.61 -15.68 11.15
CA SER A 130 11.54 -14.22 10.95
C SER A 130 12.92 -13.64 10.58
N GLU A 131 13.99 -14.16 11.18
CA GLU A 131 15.37 -13.81 10.83
C GLU A 131 15.67 -14.17 9.37
N ARG A 132 15.31 -15.39 8.93
CA ARG A 132 15.49 -15.82 7.53
C ARG A 132 14.70 -14.97 6.54
N ILE A 133 13.46 -14.57 6.88
CA ILE A 133 12.68 -13.65 6.05
C ILE A 133 13.37 -12.29 5.92
N THR A 134 13.89 -11.78 7.04
CA THR A 134 14.56 -10.48 7.10
C THR A 134 15.85 -10.49 6.29
N ALA A 135 16.65 -11.55 6.40
CA ALA A 135 17.87 -11.74 5.63
C ALA A 135 17.60 -11.78 4.11
N LEU A 136 16.49 -12.38 3.68
CA LEU A 136 16.15 -12.49 2.26
C LEU A 136 15.67 -11.19 1.63
N GLY A 137 14.94 -10.33 2.34
CA GLY A 137 14.34 -9.17 1.67
C GLY A 137 13.72 -8.14 2.60
N GLY A 138 14.24 -8.04 3.82
CA GLY A 138 13.76 -7.13 4.84
C GLY A 138 12.53 -7.63 5.60
N SER A 139 12.26 -6.94 6.71
CA SER A 139 11.21 -7.28 7.67
C SER A 139 9.81 -7.26 7.03
N LEU A 140 8.89 -8.03 7.63
CA LEU A 140 7.49 -8.00 7.24
C LEU A 140 6.83 -6.71 7.73
N ASN A 141 5.99 -6.10 6.89
CA ASN A 141 5.24 -4.92 7.30
C ASN A 141 4.13 -5.35 8.31
N PRO A 142 4.16 -4.85 9.56
CA PRO A 142 3.19 -5.23 10.59
C PRO A 142 1.75 -4.82 10.20
N ASN A 143 1.57 -3.71 9.48
CA ASN A 143 0.26 -3.23 9.02
C ASN A 143 -0.40 -4.16 7.98
N LEU A 144 0.38 -5.03 7.33
CA LEU A 144 -0.15 -6.01 6.38
C LEU A 144 -0.51 -7.33 7.04
N MET A 145 -0.20 -7.51 8.32
CA MET A 145 -0.51 -8.72 9.07
C MET A 145 -1.92 -8.61 9.67
N ARG A 146 -2.93 -8.73 8.80
CA ARG A 146 -4.35 -8.63 9.16
C ARG A 146 -4.72 -9.70 10.19
N ARG A 147 -4.85 -9.31 11.45
CA ARG A 147 -5.37 -10.11 12.58
C ARG A 147 -6.30 -9.21 13.42
N SER A 148 -7.27 -9.80 14.12
CA SER A 148 -8.07 -9.06 15.09
C SER A 148 -7.19 -8.55 16.23
N GLN A 149 -7.60 -7.45 16.87
CA GLN A 149 -6.88 -6.86 18.00
C GLN A 149 -6.70 -7.88 19.15
N GLU A 150 -7.74 -8.67 19.42
CA GLU A 150 -7.72 -9.74 20.42
C GLU A 150 -6.62 -10.77 20.14
N ALA A 151 -6.52 -11.25 18.90
CA ALA A 151 -5.50 -12.21 18.51
C ALA A 151 -4.08 -11.63 18.62
N GLN A 152 -3.91 -10.33 18.34
CA GLN A 152 -2.63 -9.65 18.52
C GLN A 152 -2.22 -9.61 20.01
N ASN A 153 -3.17 -9.33 20.90
CA ASN A 153 -2.91 -9.27 22.35
C ASN A 153 -2.50 -10.65 22.89
N ILE A 154 -3.21 -11.72 22.50
CA ILE A 154 -2.89 -13.10 22.91
C ILE A 154 -1.50 -13.51 22.41
N ILE A 155 -1.18 -13.23 21.15
CA ILE A 155 0.14 -13.54 20.58
C ILE A 155 1.23 -12.79 21.32
N SER A 156 1.02 -11.49 21.59
CA SER A 156 1.98 -10.66 22.30
C SER A 156 2.25 -11.20 23.71
N ALA A 157 1.21 -11.66 24.41
CA ALA A 157 1.36 -12.30 25.71
C ALA A 157 2.15 -13.62 25.61
N LYS A 158 1.78 -14.51 24.67
CA LYS A 158 2.47 -15.81 24.50
C LYS A 158 3.93 -15.66 24.03
N LEU A 159 4.25 -14.62 23.27
CA LEU A 159 5.63 -14.32 22.87
C LEU A 159 6.50 -13.83 24.02
N LYS A 160 5.93 -13.05 24.96
CA LYS A 160 6.62 -12.65 26.19
C LYS A 160 6.99 -13.87 27.04
N VAL A 161 6.11 -14.88 27.13
CA VAL A 161 6.39 -16.14 27.83
C VAL A 161 7.57 -16.90 27.19
N GLY A 162 7.72 -16.81 25.87
CA GLY A 162 8.85 -17.39 25.14
C GLY A 162 10.14 -16.56 25.17
N GLY A 163 10.20 -15.48 25.95
CA GLY A 163 11.40 -14.65 26.10
C GLY A 163 11.71 -13.73 24.90
N THR A 164 10.78 -13.57 23.96
CA THR A 164 11.00 -12.69 22.79
C THR A 164 10.34 -11.33 23.03
N VAL A 165 11.15 -10.27 23.00
CA VAL A 165 10.68 -8.89 23.21
C VAL A 165 10.39 -8.27 21.85
N ALA A 166 9.10 -8.15 21.55
CA ALA A 166 8.52 -7.31 20.51
C ALA A 166 8.59 -7.77 19.03
N TRP A 167 7.59 -7.27 18.31
CA TRP A 167 7.29 -7.42 16.89
C TRP A 167 7.54 -6.10 16.16
#